data_AF-A0ABD3XQS9-F1
#
_entry.id   AF-A0ABD3XQS9-F1
#
_cell.length_a   1.000
_cell.length_b   1.000
_cell.length_c   1.000
_cell.angle_alpha   90.00
_cell.angle_beta   90.00
_cell.angle_gamma   90.00
#
_symmetry.space_group_name_H-M   'P 1'
#
loop_
_entity.id
_entity.type
_entity.pdbx_description
1 polymer ?
#
loop_
_entity_poly.entity_id
_entity_poly.type
_entity_poly.pdbx_seq_one_letter_code
_entity_poly.pdbx_strand_id
1 'polypeptide(L)'
;MAFTILCLILLQFPCIETHEEDYDLYASVNNTVRDTSQEKNRFTAGNTRCRADHSCGRYDEEFSWCYTDSGWEHCCEGPCLQVGDEEHPRMECTTGPTFAYCGSSGDKAADGTQCISSHPCGTHGGTRYDYYWCYDENRNKKYCCSPFDECSPKNSRKHWCTVKILMLDTWSHCKPKE
;
A
#
# COMPACT_ATOMS: atom_id res chain seq x y z
N MET A 1 10.83 43.24 19.69
CA MET A 1 11.97 42.36 20.03
C MET A 1 12.90 42.38 18.84
N ALA A 2 14.14 42.84 19.04
CA ALA A 2 15.10 43.14 17.98
C ALA A 2 15.82 41.87 17.52
N PHE A 3 15.87 41.64 16.20
CA PHE A 3 16.78 40.67 15.61
C PHE A 3 17.82 41.44 14.79
N THR A 4 19.04 41.47 15.33
CA THR A 4 20.25 41.94 14.64
C THR A 4 20.57 41.01 13.47
N ILE A 5 20.44 41.52 12.25
CA ILE A 5 20.95 40.87 11.04
C ILE A 5 22.42 41.32 10.87
N LEU A 6 23.37 40.42 11.14
CA LEU A 6 24.77 40.64 10.80
C LEU A 6 24.98 40.18 9.34
N CYS A 7 24.65 41.05 8.39
CA CYS A 7 24.94 40.83 6.98
C CYS A 7 26.34 41.39 6.69
N LEU A 8 27.38 40.55 6.78
CA LEU A 8 28.71 40.90 6.28
C LEU A 8 28.83 40.47 4.83
N ILE A 9 28.88 41.50 4.00
CA ILE A 9 29.09 41.56 2.57
C ILE A 9 30.42 40.85 2.23
N LEU A 10 30.40 39.88 1.31
CA LEU A 10 31.21 39.81 0.09
C LEU A 10 31.17 38.38 -0.48
N LEU A 11 30.81 38.29 -1.76
CA LEU A 11 30.72 37.12 -2.66
C LEU A 11 29.33 36.46 -2.77
N GLN A 12 28.85 36.45 -4.01
CA GLN A 12 27.53 36.03 -4.48
C GLN A 12 27.24 34.57 -4.14
N PHE A 13 26.34 34.33 -3.19
CA PHE A 13 25.56 33.11 -3.10
C PHE A 13 24.12 33.48 -2.73
N PRO A 14 23.09 32.98 -3.42
CA PRO A 14 21.72 33.18 -2.98
C PRO A 14 21.54 32.51 -1.61
N CYS A 15 20.90 33.20 -0.67
CA CYS A 15 20.41 32.59 0.56
C CYS A 15 19.42 31.47 0.17
N ILE A 16 19.85 30.21 0.30
CA ILE A 16 18.96 29.07 0.17
C ILE A 16 18.12 29.02 1.44
N GLU A 17 16.84 29.34 1.31
CA GLU A 17 15.82 28.91 2.28
C GLU A 17 15.85 27.38 2.32
N THR A 18 16.14 26.79 3.47
CA THR A 18 16.00 25.34 3.64
C THR A 18 14.51 25.01 3.69
N HIS A 19 13.92 24.77 2.52
CA HIS A 19 12.63 24.11 2.39
C HIS A 19 12.84 22.62 2.73
N GLU A 20 11.91 22.03 3.50
CA GLU A 20 11.87 20.59 3.81
C GLU A 20 11.60 19.79 2.54
N GLU A 21 12.63 19.49 1.74
CA GLU A 21 12.53 18.55 0.64
C GLU A 21 13.84 17.76 0.54
N ASP A 22 13.87 16.55 1.13
CA ASP A 22 14.50 15.38 0.51
C ASP A 22 14.35 14.13 1.40
N TYR A 23 13.34 13.31 1.10
CA TYR A 23 13.31 11.88 1.45
C TYR A 23 12.90 11.03 0.22
N ASP A 24 13.09 11.54 -1.01
CA ASP A 24 12.76 10.84 -2.26
C ASP A 24 13.95 10.05 -2.82
N LEU A 25 14.66 9.32 -1.95
CA LEU A 25 15.77 8.47 -2.36
C LEU A 25 15.60 7.02 -1.91
N TYR A 26 14.44 6.41 -2.20
CA TYR A 26 14.34 4.94 -2.32
C TYR A 26 13.18 4.43 -3.21
N ALA A 27 12.63 5.27 -4.09
CA ALA A 27 11.63 4.86 -5.08
C ALA A 27 12.29 4.47 -6.41
N SER A 28 13.22 3.51 -6.39
CA SER A 28 13.72 2.89 -7.62
C SER A 28 13.78 1.37 -7.48
N VAL A 29 12.62 0.75 -7.31
CA VAL A 29 12.40 -0.63 -7.74
C VAL A 29 11.12 -0.64 -8.57
N ASN A 30 11.25 -1.04 -9.84
CA ASN A 30 10.20 -1.10 -10.84
C ASN A 30 9.09 -2.11 -10.46
N ASN A 31 8.16 -1.72 -9.58
CA ASN A 31 6.86 -2.37 -9.46
C ASN A 31 5.87 -1.41 -8.77
N THR A 32 5.01 -0.76 -9.55
CA THR A 32 3.74 -0.09 -9.20
C THR A 32 3.49 0.20 -7.70
N VAL A 33 4.39 0.91 -7.04
CA VAL A 33 4.05 1.62 -5.81
C VAL A 33 3.33 2.87 -6.31
N ARG A 34 1.99 2.90 -6.21
CA ARG A 34 1.24 4.14 -6.43
C ARG A 34 1.90 5.20 -5.54
N ASP A 35 2.45 6.23 -6.17
CA ASP A 35 2.89 7.45 -5.51
C ASP A 35 1.71 7.96 -4.68
N THR A 36 1.81 7.82 -3.36
CA THR A 36 0.71 7.97 -2.40
C THR A 36 0.76 9.32 -1.67
N SER A 37 1.59 10.27 -2.14
CA SER A 37 1.77 11.55 -1.47
C SER A 37 0.48 12.41 -1.42
N GLN A 38 -0.47 12.24 -2.35
CA GLN A 38 -1.77 12.95 -2.33
C GLN A 38 -2.99 12.13 -1.87
N GLU A 39 -2.88 10.80 -1.69
CA GLU A 39 -4.02 9.93 -1.31
C GLU A 39 -3.82 9.17 0.01
N LYS A 40 -2.73 9.42 0.74
CA LYS A 40 -2.35 8.70 1.97
C LYS A 40 -3.47 8.56 3.01
N ASN A 41 -4.36 9.55 3.11
CA ASN A 41 -5.43 9.54 4.11
C ASN A 41 -6.78 9.02 3.60
N ARG A 42 -6.88 8.61 2.33
CA ARG A 42 -8.15 8.18 1.71
C ARG A 42 -8.27 6.66 1.59
N PHE A 43 -7.20 5.93 1.87
CA PHE A 43 -7.16 4.48 1.76
C PHE A 43 -6.62 3.86 3.05
N THR A 44 -7.18 2.71 3.39
CA THR A 44 -6.69 1.85 4.46
C THR A 44 -5.33 1.28 4.09
N ALA A 45 -4.60 0.76 5.07
CA ALA A 45 -3.39 -0.03 4.82
C ALA A 45 -3.66 -1.16 3.83
N GLY A 46 -4.85 -1.77 3.92
CA GLY A 46 -5.31 -2.84 3.03
C GLY A 46 -5.74 -2.39 1.63
N ASN A 47 -5.54 -1.12 1.26
CA ASN A 47 -5.92 -0.55 -0.03
C ASN A 47 -7.45 -0.46 -0.27
N THR A 48 -8.26 -0.44 0.80
CA THR A 48 -9.70 -0.13 0.71
C THR A 48 -9.93 1.36 0.84
N ARG A 49 -10.89 1.89 0.07
CA ARG A 49 -11.21 3.31 0.14
C ARG A 49 -11.96 3.64 1.43
N CYS A 50 -11.42 4.59 2.18
CA CYS A 50 -12.09 5.17 3.34
C CYS A 50 -13.29 5.99 2.90
N ARG A 51 -14.31 6.05 3.76
CA ARG A 51 -15.43 6.95 3.57
C ARG A 51 -14.97 8.41 3.68
N ALA A 52 -15.61 9.27 2.90
CA ALA A 52 -15.22 10.69 2.83
C ALA A 52 -15.36 11.42 4.17
N ASP A 53 -16.34 11.04 4.99
CA ASP A 53 -16.60 11.59 6.32
C ASP A 53 -15.73 10.99 7.43
N HIS A 54 -15.05 9.87 7.16
CA HIS A 54 -14.20 9.15 8.10
C HIS A 54 -12.93 8.70 7.37
N SER A 55 -12.08 9.66 7.02
CA SER A 55 -10.75 9.43 6.42
C SER A 55 -9.76 8.86 7.44
N CYS A 56 -8.53 8.52 7.03
CA CYS A 56 -7.54 8.04 7.99
C CYS A 56 -7.20 9.08 9.06
N GLY A 57 -7.30 8.68 10.32
CA GLY A 57 -6.97 9.49 11.48
C GLY A 57 -6.95 8.65 12.76
N ARG A 58 -6.48 9.26 13.87
CA ARG A 58 -6.42 8.60 15.18
C ARG A 58 -7.75 8.61 15.94
N TYR A 59 -8.55 9.67 15.80
CA TYR A 59 -9.87 9.79 16.43
C TYR A 59 -9.88 9.36 17.92
N ASP A 60 -8.94 9.92 18.70
CA ASP A 60 -8.71 9.62 20.13
C ASP A 60 -8.22 8.20 20.46
N GLU A 61 -7.81 7.41 19.46
CA GLU A 61 -7.16 6.11 19.63
C GLU A 61 -5.64 6.19 19.41
N GLU A 62 -4.92 5.16 19.85
CA GLU A 62 -3.45 5.08 19.71
C GLU A 62 -3.01 4.80 18.26
N PHE A 63 -3.86 4.14 17.47
CA PHE A 63 -3.60 3.75 16.09
C PHE A 63 -4.46 4.56 15.10
N SER A 64 -3.97 4.71 13.86
CA SER A 64 -4.69 5.35 12.77
C SER A 64 -5.63 4.37 12.08
N TRP A 65 -6.87 4.81 11.83
CA TRP A 65 -7.93 4.02 11.22
C TRP A 65 -8.91 4.89 10.44
N CYS A 66 -9.79 4.23 9.68
CA CYS A 66 -10.89 4.87 8.98
C CYS A 66 -12.09 3.91 8.86
N TYR A 67 -13.25 4.46 8.50
CA TYR A 67 -14.45 3.64 8.25
C TYR A 67 -14.61 3.37 6.74
N THR A 68 -14.84 2.12 6.38
CA THR A 68 -15.07 1.66 5.01
C THR A 68 -16.49 1.14 4.87
N ASP A 69 -16.91 0.78 3.65
CA ASP A 69 -18.20 0.12 3.41
C ASP A 69 -18.28 -1.29 4.05
N SER A 70 -17.14 -1.84 4.48
CA SER A 70 -17.02 -3.17 5.09
C SER A 70 -16.75 -3.11 6.60
N GLY A 71 -16.48 -1.94 7.17
CA GLY A 71 -16.21 -1.76 8.60
C GLY A 71 -15.01 -0.88 8.90
N TRP A 72 -14.47 -1.00 10.11
CA TRP A 72 -13.27 -0.28 10.55
C TRP A 72 -12.00 -0.98 10.06
N GLU A 73 -11.07 -0.20 9.52
CA GLU A 73 -9.77 -0.71 9.06
C GLU A 73 -8.63 0.25 9.44
N HIS A 74 -7.44 -0.33 9.63
CA HIS A 74 -6.24 0.42 9.95
C HIS A 74 -5.72 1.20 8.75
N CYS A 75 -5.10 2.35 9.02
CA CYS A 75 -4.44 3.19 8.04
C CYS A 75 -2.93 3.26 8.30
N CYS A 76 -2.17 3.43 7.23
CA CYS A 76 -0.73 3.66 7.34
C CYS A 76 -0.43 5.10 7.77
N GLU A 77 0.34 5.27 8.84
CA GLU A 77 0.93 6.56 9.22
C GLU A 77 2.25 6.83 8.47
N GLY A 78 2.93 5.77 8.01
CA GLY A 78 4.16 5.83 7.22
C GLY A 78 3.99 5.27 5.80
N PRO A 79 5.08 5.21 5.01
CA PRO A 79 5.08 4.49 3.74
C PRO A 79 4.82 2.99 3.95
N CYS A 80 4.28 2.36 2.92
CA CYS A 80 4.16 0.90 2.85
C CYS A 80 5.48 0.33 2.32
N LEU A 81 6.24 -0.35 3.18
CA LEU A 81 7.61 -0.79 2.92
C LEU A 81 7.69 -2.31 2.82
N GLN A 82 8.56 -2.80 1.94
CA GLN A 82 8.90 -4.22 1.88
C GLN A 82 9.73 -4.61 3.10
N VAL A 83 9.31 -5.68 3.77
CA VAL A 83 9.98 -6.29 4.92
C VAL A 83 9.95 -7.82 4.78
N GLY A 84 10.73 -8.52 5.59
CA GLY A 84 10.90 -9.99 5.50
C GLY A 84 12.19 -10.39 4.80
N ASP A 85 12.37 -11.71 4.63
CA ASP A 85 13.49 -12.27 3.88
C ASP A 85 13.16 -12.41 2.38
N GLU A 86 14.15 -12.82 1.59
CA GLU A 86 14.00 -13.00 0.13
C GLU A 86 12.94 -14.05 -0.23
N GLU A 87 12.68 -15.01 0.65
CA GLU A 87 11.73 -16.10 0.43
C GLU A 87 10.30 -15.72 0.86
N HIS A 88 10.15 -14.77 1.78
CA HIS A 88 8.86 -14.34 2.33
C HIS A 88 8.73 -12.82 2.40
N PRO A 89 8.88 -12.10 1.26
CA PRO A 89 8.70 -10.67 1.23
C PRO A 89 7.23 -10.31 1.47
N ARG A 90 7.01 -9.29 2.30
CA ARG A 90 5.68 -8.73 2.57
C ARG A 90 5.78 -7.23 2.69
N MET A 91 4.67 -6.53 2.50
CA MET A 91 4.62 -5.09 2.70
C MET A 91 3.98 -4.76 4.05
N GLU A 92 4.63 -3.91 4.83
CA GLU A 92 4.15 -3.44 6.13
C GLU A 92 4.25 -1.91 6.24
N CYS A 93 3.37 -1.33 7.05
CA CYS A 93 3.43 0.07 7.42
C CYS A 93 3.11 0.23 8.91
N THR A 94 3.60 1.32 9.51
CA THR A 94 3.23 1.69 10.88
C THR A 94 1.80 2.23 10.90
N THR A 95 1.03 1.87 11.93
CA THR A 95 -0.31 2.41 12.18
C THR A 95 -0.35 3.23 13.46
N GLY A 96 0.81 3.54 14.05
CA GLY A 96 0.97 4.12 15.37
C GLY A 96 1.92 3.25 16.21
N PRO A 97 1.47 2.65 17.32
CA PRO A 97 2.31 1.77 18.13
C PRO A 97 2.49 0.35 17.54
N THR A 98 1.79 0.03 16.46
CA THR A 98 1.82 -1.29 15.80
C THR A 98 2.03 -1.16 14.29
N PHE A 99 1.97 -2.28 13.59
CA PHE A 99 2.06 -2.38 12.14
C PHE A 99 0.79 -2.98 11.53
N ALA A 100 0.60 -2.75 10.23
CA ALA A 100 -0.38 -3.45 9.42
C ALA A 100 0.25 -3.94 8.12
N TYR A 101 -0.23 -5.08 7.62
CA TYR A 101 0.05 -5.49 6.24
C TYR A 101 -0.59 -4.52 5.28
N CYS A 102 0.19 -4.07 4.31
CA CYS A 102 -0.26 -3.14 3.29
C CYS A 102 0.07 -3.66 1.90
N GLY A 103 -0.22 -2.86 0.87
CA GLY A 103 0.13 -3.17 -0.51
C GLY A 103 -1.07 -3.49 -1.38
N SER A 104 -0.88 -3.23 -2.67
CA SER A 104 -1.87 -3.42 -3.72
C SER A 104 -1.27 -4.28 -4.82
N SER A 105 -2.10 -5.17 -5.39
CA SER A 105 -1.74 -5.89 -6.62
C SER A 105 -2.57 -5.47 -7.84
N GLY A 106 -3.28 -4.34 -7.72
CA GLY A 106 -4.06 -3.70 -8.77
C GLY A 106 -5.57 -3.87 -8.61
N ASP A 107 -6.30 -3.73 -9.72
CA ASP A 107 -7.76 -3.67 -9.71
C ASP A 107 -8.42 -4.95 -10.28
N LYS A 108 -7.63 -6.01 -10.54
CA LYS A 108 -8.11 -7.29 -11.06
C LYS A 108 -7.61 -8.45 -10.20
N ALA A 109 -8.52 -9.39 -9.94
CA ALA A 109 -8.20 -10.66 -9.30
C ALA A 109 -7.29 -11.52 -10.19
N ALA A 110 -6.71 -12.57 -9.61
CA ALA A 110 -5.82 -13.50 -10.32
C ALA A 110 -6.50 -14.08 -11.56
N ASP A 111 -7.77 -14.48 -11.46
CA ASP A 111 -8.57 -15.03 -12.56
C ASP A 111 -8.98 -13.98 -13.63
N GLY A 112 -8.51 -12.74 -13.51
CA GLY A 112 -8.80 -11.60 -14.37
C GLY A 112 -10.14 -10.91 -14.09
N THR A 113 -10.89 -11.34 -13.07
CA THR A 113 -12.15 -10.69 -12.67
C THR A 113 -11.87 -9.26 -12.19
N GLN A 114 -12.70 -8.32 -12.63
CA GLN A 114 -12.62 -6.93 -12.19
C GLN A 114 -13.05 -6.81 -10.73
N CYS A 115 -12.21 -6.20 -9.90
CA CYS A 115 -12.54 -5.86 -8.52
C CYS A 115 -13.34 -4.56 -8.48
N ILE A 116 -14.22 -4.42 -7.49
CA ILE A 116 -14.93 -3.16 -7.24
C ILE A 116 -13.94 -2.08 -6.80
N SER A 117 -14.17 -0.84 -7.24
CA SER A 117 -13.25 0.28 -6.98
C SER A 117 -13.12 0.66 -5.51
N SER A 118 -14.12 0.35 -4.67
CA SER A 118 -14.04 0.58 -3.23
C SER A 118 -13.23 -0.49 -2.49
N HIS A 119 -13.01 -1.65 -3.12
CA HIS A 119 -12.34 -2.81 -2.53
C HIS A 119 -11.46 -3.50 -3.60
N PRO A 120 -10.43 -2.79 -4.11
CA PRO A 120 -9.48 -3.31 -5.10
C PRO A 120 -8.62 -4.44 -4.51
N CYS A 121 -7.64 -4.98 -5.23
CA CYS A 121 -6.76 -5.99 -4.62
C CYS A 121 -5.92 -5.39 -3.50
N GLY A 122 -5.91 -6.08 -2.36
CA GLY A 122 -5.19 -5.70 -1.15
C GLY A 122 -5.36 -6.74 -0.05
N THR A 123 -4.88 -6.45 1.15
CA THR A 123 -4.84 -7.39 2.28
C THR A 123 -6.11 -7.33 3.16
N HIS A 124 -6.86 -6.21 3.12
CA HIS A 124 -8.21 -5.98 3.68
C HIS A 124 -8.51 -6.61 5.05
N GLY A 125 -7.57 -6.55 5.98
CA GLY A 125 -7.77 -7.14 7.31
C GLY A 125 -6.47 -7.31 8.07
N GLY A 126 -5.89 -6.17 8.45
CA GLY A 126 -4.55 -5.99 8.99
C GLY A 126 -4.25 -6.77 10.27
N THR A 127 -3.93 -8.06 10.12
CA THR A 127 -3.14 -8.96 11.00
C THR A 127 -3.64 -10.41 10.93
N ARG A 128 -4.86 -10.65 10.43
CA ARG A 128 -5.51 -11.98 10.50
C ARG A 128 -5.58 -12.72 9.17
N TYR A 129 -5.71 -11.99 8.06
CA TYR A 129 -5.75 -12.60 6.73
C TYR A 129 -4.40 -12.44 6.07
N ASP A 130 -3.88 -13.57 5.63
CA ASP A 130 -2.61 -13.73 4.96
C ASP A 130 -2.79 -13.75 3.43
N TYR A 131 -3.86 -13.21 2.86
CA TYR A 131 -4.11 -13.25 1.42
C TYR A 131 -4.23 -11.86 0.80
N TYR A 132 -3.85 -11.73 -0.46
CA TYR A 132 -4.30 -10.63 -1.31
C TYR A 132 -5.65 -11.02 -1.93
N TRP A 133 -6.66 -10.19 -1.77
CA TRP A 133 -8.01 -10.48 -2.24
C TRP A 133 -8.80 -9.20 -2.52
N CYS A 134 -9.96 -9.37 -3.14
CA CYS A 134 -10.90 -8.29 -3.44
C CYS A 134 -12.34 -8.80 -3.51
N TYR A 135 -13.30 -7.89 -3.70
CA TYR A 135 -14.67 -8.24 -4.05
C TYR A 135 -14.97 -7.92 -5.52
N ASP A 136 -15.71 -8.81 -6.18
CA ASP A 136 -16.32 -8.51 -7.48
C ASP A 136 -17.64 -7.72 -7.31
N GLU A 137 -18.28 -7.35 -8.42
CA GLU A 137 -19.54 -6.59 -8.44
C GLU A 137 -20.69 -7.27 -7.69
N ASN A 138 -20.65 -8.60 -7.57
CA ASN A 138 -21.62 -9.43 -6.86
C ASN A 138 -21.21 -9.70 -5.42
N ARG A 139 -20.17 -9.02 -4.91
CA ARG A 139 -19.60 -9.19 -3.57
C ARG A 139 -19.06 -10.61 -3.33
N ASN A 140 -18.68 -11.34 -4.38
CA ASN A 140 -17.95 -12.59 -4.21
C ASN A 140 -16.48 -12.28 -3.92
N LYS A 141 -15.92 -12.97 -2.92
CA LYS A 141 -14.49 -12.88 -2.61
C LYS A 141 -13.67 -13.50 -3.74
N LYS A 142 -12.69 -12.76 -4.25
CA LYS A 142 -11.73 -13.20 -5.27
C LYS A 142 -10.31 -13.04 -4.74
N TYR A 143 -9.42 -13.97 -5.08
CA TYR A 143 -8.01 -13.89 -4.72
C TYR A 143 -7.22 -13.13 -5.78
N CYS A 144 -6.26 -12.36 -5.32
CA CYS A 144 -5.38 -11.57 -6.16
C CYS A 144 -3.96 -12.13 -6.08
N CYS A 145 -3.20 -11.97 -7.16
CA CYS A 145 -1.78 -12.31 -7.12
C CYS A 145 -1.06 -11.42 -6.10
N SER A 146 -0.02 -11.97 -5.48
CA SER A 146 0.92 -11.23 -4.66
C SER A 146 1.57 -10.12 -5.50
N PRO A 147 1.81 -8.92 -4.95
CA PRO A 147 2.55 -7.87 -5.66
C PRO A 147 4.01 -8.28 -5.94
N PHE A 148 4.50 -9.33 -5.30
CA PHE A 148 5.84 -9.88 -5.49
C PHE A 148 5.89 -11.05 -6.49
N ASP A 149 4.75 -11.45 -7.06
CA ASP A 149 4.70 -12.58 -7.98
C ASP A 149 3.84 -12.26 -9.21
N GLU A 150 4.44 -12.47 -10.38
CA GLU A 150 3.78 -12.24 -11.65
C GLU A 150 3.04 -13.48 -12.14
N CYS A 151 1.97 -13.27 -12.90
CA CYS A 151 1.22 -14.36 -13.49
C CYS A 151 2.05 -15.09 -14.54
N SER A 152 2.70 -16.19 -14.12
CA SER A 152 3.75 -16.85 -14.90
C SER A 152 3.39 -18.31 -15.23
N PRO A 153 3.84 -18.85 -16.38
CA PRO A 153 3.57 -20.23 -16.75
C PRO A 153 4.35 -21.18 -15.82
N LYS A 154 3.64 -22.09 -15.14
CA LYS A 154 4.28 -23.20 -14.38
C LYS A 154 4.28 -24.53 -15.12
N ASN A 155 3.42 -24.67 -16.11
CA ASN A 155 3.35 -25.82 -17.00
C ASN A 155 2.85 -25.37 -18.37
N SER A 156 2.81 -26.28 -19.33
CA SER A 156 2.67 -25.97 -20.76
C SER A 156 1.38 -25.26 -21.19
N ARG A 157 0.40 -25.00 -20.29
CA ARG A 157 -0.81 -24.23 -20.62
C ARG A 157 -1.40 -23.36 -19.50
N LYS A 158 -0.90 -23.44 -18.26
CA LYS A 158 -1.52 -22.77 -17.12
C LYS A 158 -0.56 -21.81 -16.45
N HIS A 159 -1.03 -20.59 -16.28
CA HIS A 159 -0.35 -19.56 -15.52
C HIS A 159 -0.80 -19.59 -14.06
N TRP A 160 0.12 -19.28 -13.16
CA TRP A 160 -0.09 -19.28 -11.73
C TRP A 160 0.60 -18.09 -11.09
N CYS A 161 0.07 -17.69 -9.94
CA CYS A 161 0.72 -16.75 -9.05
C CYS A 161 0.42 -17.15 -7.60
N THR A 162 1.26 -16.69 -6.69
CA THR A 162 1.04 -16.77 -5.26
C THR A 162 -0.04 -15.78 -4.84
N VAL A 163 -0.83 -16.15 -3.82
CA VAL A 163 -1.91 -15.28 -3.31
C VAL A 163 -1.78 -14.98 -1.83
N LYS A 164 -0.80 -15.58 -1.15
CA LYS A 164 -0.61 -15.51 0.30
C LYS A 164 0.63 -14.66 0.69
N ILE A 165 0.56 -13.98 1.82
CA ILE A 165 1.52 -12.98 2.33
C ILE A 165 2.69 -13.65 3.07
N LEU A 166 2.43 -14.66 3.92
CA LEU A 166 3.43 -15.25 4.82
C LEU A 166 3.95 -16.62 4.38
N MET A 167 3.41 -17.19 3.28
CA MET A 167 3.87 -18.48 2.73
C MET A 167 3.64 -18.48 1.21
N LEU A 168 4.71 -18.53 0.42
CA LEU A 168 4.65 -18.49 -1.05
C LEU A 168 4.09 -19.78 -1.68
N ASP A 169 3.79 -20.81 -0.89
CA ASP A 169 3.31 -22.09 -1.42
C ASP A 169 1.79 -22.14 -1.68
N THR A 170 1.08 -21.01 -1.53
CA THR A 170 -0.34 -20.95 -1.89
C THR A 170 -0.54 -20.30 -3.25
N TRP A 171 -0.90 -21.13 -4.23
CA TRP A 171 -1.02 -20.77 -5.64
C TRP A 171 -2.47 -20.65 -6.10
N SER A 172 -2.74 -19.68 -6.97
CA SER A 172 -4.00 -19.57 -7.71
C SER A 172 -3.74 -19.59 -9.21
N HIS A 173 -4.70 -20.14 -9.96
CA HIS A 173 -4.74 -19.92 -11.40
C HIS A 173 -4.87 -18.43 -11.68
N CYS A 174 -4.10 -17.97 -12.67
CA CYS A 174 -4.13 -16.57 -13.06
C CYS A 174 -4.23 -16.38 -14.57
N LYS A 175 -4.67 -15.19 -14.97
CA LYS A 175 -4.64 -14.69 -16.34
C LYS A 175 -3.54 -13.63 -16.48
N PRO A 176 -2.63 -13.75 -17.46
CA PRO A 176 -1.69 -12.68 -17.77
C PRO A 176 -2.42 -11.36 -18.03
N LYS A 177 -1.80 -10.25 -17.65
CA LYS A 177 -2.30 -8.91 -17.96
C LYS A 177 -2.16 -8.71 -19.48
N GLU A 178 -3.27 -8.39 -20.15
CA GLU A 178 -3.32 -8.07 -21.60
C GLU A 178 -2.77 -6.68 -21.90
#